data_AF-A0AA38LAV8-F1
#
_entry.id   AF-A0AA38LAV8-F1
#
_cell.length_a   1.000
_cell.length_b   1.000
_cell.length_c   1.000
_cell.angle_alpha   90.00
_cell.angle_beta   90.00
_cell.angle_gamma   90.00
#
_symmetry.space_group_name_H-M   'P 1'
#
loop_
_entity.id
_entity.type
_entity.pdbx_description
1 polymer ?
#
loop_
_entity_poly.entity_id
_entity_poly.type
_entity_poly.pdbx_seq_one_letter_code
_entity_poly.pdbx_strand_id
1 'polypeptide(L)'
;MMAFERGGGEIEENSPVEEVAFTVSTEDDPSIPVWTFRMWFLGLLSCITLSFVNQFFGYRKELVVTQISVQVAALPIGRFMASFLPTRKFRVPLLGVHWSLNPGPFSVKEHVLITIFANAGYAFGNGSAYAVGIVNIIKAFYQREISIVASWRIIITTQVLGYGWAGLLREYVVEPAHMWWPSTLVQGAAREAQWKGHFSWEVFLYCNDMQLLLLRISWVFIFHLVEHIMGVLDLASVVTAQQIGSGMRGLGVGAFTLDWSTISSFLQSSGSPFFAIMNVLAGYVLVVYLAVPLAFWGSNTYGANKFPIFSSDLFDAQGHNYNITRIVNNKFELEITQAYEQNGRIHMSLFFALNYGFGFAAIASTLTHVFLFYGRDIWQRAIASRSSPPDIHTKLMREYGDIPQWWFYTLLIATLVVSFIMCEYYKEQVQFPWWGLLLACVLASLFTLPISVITATTNQ
;
A
#
# COMPACT_ATOMS: atom_id res chain seq x y z
N MET A 1 -25.01 -32.05 -8.61
CA MET A 1 -26.35 -32.04 -9.22
C MET A 1 -27.39 -32.06 -8.10
N MET A 2 -27.66 -30.91 -7.51
CA MET A 2 -28.83 -30.65 -6.67
C MET A 2 -29.25 -29.22 -6.99
N ALA A 3 -30.21 -29.11 -7.92
CA ALA A 3 -30.82 -27.86 -8.29
C ALA A 3 -31.86 -27.51 -7.22
N PHE A 4 -31.69 -26.37 -6.56
CA PHE A 4 -32.76 -25.72 -5.81
C PHE A 4 -33.62 -24.98 -6.84
N GLU A 5 -34.80 -25.52 -7.13
CA GLU A 5 -35.88 -24.77 -7.78
C GLU A 5 -36.37 -23.69 -6.82
N ARG A 6 -35.97 -22.43 -7.04
CA ARG A 6 -36.68 -21.28 -6.48
C ARG A 6 -37.70 -20.81 -7.51
N GLY A 7 -38.95 -20.74 -7.06
CA GLY A 7 -40.09 -20.25 -7.82
C GLY A 7 -39.93 -18.79 -8.26
N GLY A 8 -40.72 -18.42 -9.27
CA GLY A 8 -40.71 -17.11 -9.91
C GLY A 8 -40.95 -15.95 -8.95
N GLY A 9 -39.87 -15.27 -8.59
CA GLY A 9 -39.80 -13.85 -8.25
C GLY A 9 -38.75 -13.25 -9.18
N GLU A 10 -38.76 -11.92 -9.35
CA GLU A 10 -37.81 -11.16 -10.14
C GLU A 10 -36.39 -11.73 -10.02
N ILE A 11 -35.72 -11.97 -11.15
CA ILE A 11 -34.31 -12.37 -11.16
C ILE A 11 -33.58 -11.26 -10.40
N GLU A 12 -33.12 -11.52 -9.18
CA GLU A 12 -32.32 -10.58 -8.39
C GLU A 12 -31.17 -10.12 -9.28
N GLU A 13 -31.23 -8.87 -9.72
CA GLU A 13 -30.16 -8.27 -10.50
C GLU A 13 -28.91 -8.30 -9.62
N ASN A 14 -27.86 -9.00 -10.04
CA ASN A 14 -26.65 -9.18 -9.25
C ASN A 14 -25.43 -8.73 -10.04
N SER A 15 -24.31 -8.52 -9.37
CA SER A 15 -23.08 -8.06 -9.99
C SER A 15 -22.63 -9.04 -11.10
N PRO A 16 -22.12 -8.56 -12.25
CA PRO A 16 -21.60 -9.43 -13.30
C PRO A 16 -20.32 -10.17 -12.90
N VAL A 17 -19.65 -9.76 -11.81
CA VAL A 17 -18.48 -10.44 -11.25
C VAL A 17 -18.96 -11.43 -10.20
N GLU A 18 -18.72 -12.72 -10.44
CA GLU A 18 -19.20 -13.83 -9.61
C GLU A 18 -18.71 -13.71 -8.15
N GLU A 19 -17.46 -13.34 -7.94
CA GLU A 19 -16.88 -13.17 -6.61
C GLU A 19 -17.54 -12.03 -5.82
N VAL A 20 -17.94 -10.95 -6.49
CA VAL A 20 -18.65 -9.83 -5.87
C VAL A 20 -20.07 -10.24 -5.54
N ALA A 21 -20.76 -10.88 -6.49
CA ALA A 21 -22.12 -11.37 -6.34
C ALA A 21 -22.31 -12.36 -5.17
N PHE A 22 -21.26 -13.12 -4.82
CA PHE A 22 -21.29 -14.06 -3.69
C PHE A 22 -20.92 -13.44 -2.34
N THR A 23 -20.18 -12.34 -2.31
CA THR A 23 -19.58 -11.81 -1.08
C THR A 23 -20.25 -10.53 -0.58
N VAL A 24 -20.83 -9.73 -1.48
CA VAL A 24 -21.41 -8.43 -1.16
C VAL A 24 -22.94 -8.53 -1.17
N SER A 25 -23.57 -8.02 -0.12
CA SER A 25 -25.03 -7.92 -0.05
C SER A 25 -25.57 -6.89 -1.05
N THR A 26 -26.72 -7.18 -1.65
CA THR A 26 -27.47 -6.26 -2.54
C THR A 26 -28.49 -5.41 -1.78
N GLU A 27 -28.56 -5.55 -0.45
CA GLU A 27 -29.48 -4.78 0.41
C GLU A 27 -28.76 -3.58 1.06
N ASP A 28 -29.38 -2.40 1.02
CA ASP A 28 -28.91 -1.19 1.72
C ASP A 28 -30.07 -0.39 2.35
N ASP A 29 -29.82 0.19 3.53
CA ASP A 29 -30.77 1.07 4.24
C ASP A 29 -30.18 2.48 4.40
N PRO A 30 -30.61 3.47 3.59
CA PRO A 30 -30.10 4.84 3.64
C PRO A 30 -30.39 5.61 4.93
N SER A 31 -31.34 5.15 5.75
CA SER A 31 -31.77 5.86 6.94
C SER A 31 -30.81 5.71 8.13
N ILE A 32 -29.89 4.74 8.07
CA ILE A 32 -28.94 4.44 9.14
C ILE A 32 -27.98 5.63 9.34
N PRO A 33 -27.85 6.18 10.57
CA PRO A 33 -26.96 7.29 10.84
C PRO A 33 -25.50 6.85 10.77
N VAL A 34 -24.73 7.56 9.94
CA VAL A 34 -23.34 7.24 9.63
C VAL A 34 -22.35 8.16 10.38
N TRP A 35 -22.73 9.41 10.59
CA TRP A 35 -21.90 10.45 11.21
C TRP A 35 -22.06 10.47 12.74
N THR A 36 -21.59 9.42 13.40
CA THR A 36 -21.71 9.27 14.86
C THR A 36 -20.41 9.63 15.58
N PHE A 37 -20.51 9.92 16.88
CA PHE A 37 -19.33 10.11 17.73
C PHE A 37 -18.42 8.88 17.75
N ARG A 38 -19.01 7.67 17.78
CA ARG A 38 -18.26 6.40 17.81
C ARG A 38 -17.40 6.22 16.57
N MET A 39 -17.97 6.49 15.39
CA MET A 39 -17.25 6.40 14.12
C MET A 39 -16.02 7.32 14.13
N TRP A 40 -16.19 8.59 14.51
CA TRP A 40 -15.08 9.55 14.56
C TRP A 40 -14.04 9.20 15.62
N PHE A 41 -14.47 8.85 16.83
CA PHE A 41 -13.57 8.53 17.93
C PHE A 41 -12.74 7.27 17.63
N LEU A 42 -13.40 6.17 17.25
CA LEU A 42 -12.71 4.91 16.94
C LEU A 42 -11.90 5.00 15.65
N GLY A 43 -12.41 5.70 14.63
CA GLY A 43 -11.69 5.91 13.37
C GLY A 43 -10.43 6.76 13.53
N LEU A 44 -10.50 7.89 14.23
CA LEU A 44 -9.31 8.73 14.46
C LEU A 44 -8.29 8.01 15.35
N LEU A 45 -8.76 7.36 16.43
CA LEU A 45 -7.88 6.60 17.33
C LEU A 45 -7.18 5.46 16.58
N SER A 46 -7.90 4.72 15.73
CA SER A 46 -7.33 3.63 14.96
C SER A 46 -6.31 4.13 13.94
N CYS A 47 -6.62 5.22 13.23
CA CYS A 47 -5.72 5.84 12.27
C CYS A 47 -4.40 6.28 12.92
N ILE A 48 -4.47 7.01 14.05
CA ILE A 48 -3.28 7.48 14.77
C ILE A 48 -2.46 6.30 15.31
N THR A 49 -3.12 5.33 15.94
CA THR A 49 -2.45 4.17 16.54
C THR A 49 -1.75 3.35 15.47
N LEU A 50 -2.44 3.04 14.37
CA LEU A 50 -1.91 2.20 13.31
C LEU A 50 -0.77 2.88 12.55
N SER A 51 -0.87 4.19 12.33
CA SER A 51 0.21 4.98 11.73
C SER A 51 1.46 5.00 12.61
N PHE A 52 1.30 5.22 13.93
CA PHE A 52 2.41 5.20 14.88
C PHE A 52 3.07 3.83 14.96
N VAL A 53 2.27 2.77 15.14
CA VAL A 53 2.76 1.40 15.28
C VAL A 53 3.53 0.95 14.05
N ASN A 54 2.97 1.17 12.86
CA ASN A 54 3.65 0.78 11.61
C ASN A 54 4.88 1.65 11.32
N GLN A 55 4.87 2.94 11.67
CA GLN A 55 6.07 3.76 11.54
C GLN A 55 7.19 3.28 12.48
N PHE A 56 6.83 2.90 13.71
CA PHE A 56 7.77 2.35 14.68
C PHE A 56 8.36 1.01 14.22
N PHE A 57 7.50 0.11 13.73
CA PHE A 57 7.96 -1.17 13.19
C PHE A 57 8.68 -1.02 11.85
N GLY A 58 8.44 0.02 11.05
CA GLY A 58 9.17 0.28 9.82
C GLY A 58 10.68 0.50 10.01
N TYR A 59 11.11 0.94 11.20
CA TYR A 59 12.55 1.02 11.56
C TYR A 59 13.11 -0.29 12.14
N ARG A 60 12.25 -1.28 12.41
CA ARG A 60 12.61 -2.59 12.92
C ARG A 60 12.37 -3.63 11.83
N LYS A 61 13.01 -4.78 11.94
CA LYS A 61 12.67 -5.91 11.08
C LYS A 61 11.40 -6.57 11.66
N GLU A 62 10.37 -6.70 10.81
CA GLU A 62 9.35 -7.76 10.85
C GLU A 62 8.04 -7.58 11.66
N LEU A 63 7.38 -6.41 11.58
CA LEU A 63 5.92 -6.47 11.72
C LEU A 63 5.21 -5.34 10.99
N VAL A 64 4.27 -5.72 10.14
CA VAL A 64 3.39 -4.79 9.45
C VAL A 64 1.97 -5.09 9.90
N VAL A 65 1.39 -4.16 10.68
CA VAL A 65 0.05 -4.32 11.25
C VAL A 65 -0.97 -3.78 10.26
N THR A 66 -1.83 -4.65 9.76
CA THR A 66 -2.83 -4.30 8.74
C THR A 66 -4.13 -3.76 9.35
N GLN A 67 -4.98 -3.18 8.50
CA GLN A 67 -6.30 -2.70 8.90
C GLN A 67 -7.25 -3.78 9.45
N ILE A 68 -7.00 -5.06 9.16
CA ILE A 68 -7.82 -6.20 9.65
C ILE A 68 -7.83 -6.23 11.18
N SER A 69 -6.69 -5.91 11.81
CA SER A 69 -6.59 -5.86 13.28
C SER A 69 -7.59 -4.87 13.87
N VAL A 70 -7.75 -3.70 13.24
CA VAL A 70 -8.74 -2.69 13.64
C VAL A 70 -10.16 -3.14 13.31
N GLN A 71 -10.39 -3.71 12.12
CA GLN A 71 -11.69 -4.23 11.74
C GLN A 71 -12.24 -5.18 12.80
N VAL A 72 -11.40 -6.11 13.27
CA VAL A 72 -11.87 -7.07 14.25
C VAL A 72 -12.06 -6.45 15.62
N ALA A 73 -11.14 -5.59 16.08
CA ALA A 73 -11.26 -4.90 17.36
C ALA A 73 -12.44 -3.92 17.42
N ALA A 74 -12.77 -3.26 16.31
CA ALA A 74 -13.81 -2.24 16.25
C ALA A 74 -15.22 -2.81 16.49
N LEU A 75 -15.49 -4.07 16.14
CA LEU A 75 -16.81 -4.66 16.33
C LEU A 75 -17.21 -4.83 17.81
N PRO A 76 -16.43 -5.52 18.68
CA PRO A 76 -16.78 -5.64 20.10
C PRO A 76 -16.72 -4.28 20.82
N ILE A 77 -15.74 -3.42 20.50
CA ILE A 77 -15.62 -2.09 21.11
C ILE A 77 -16.80 -1.19 20.69
N GLY A 78 -17.19 -1.22 19.41
CA GLY A 78 -18.33 -0.47 18.88
C GLY A 78 -19.65 -0.90 19.51
N ARG A 79 -19.87 -2.21 19.65
CA ARG A 79 -21.04 -2.77 20.37
C ARG A 79 -21.03 -2.38 21.84
N PHE A 80 -19.88 -2.44 22.51
CA PHE A 80 -19.71 -2.02 23.90
C PHE A 80 -20.03 -0.53 24.08
N MET A 81 -19.48 0.34 23.23
CA MET A 81 -19.77 1.78 23.24
C MET A 81 -21.24 2.07 22.96
N ALA A 82 -21.89 1.31 22.06
CA ALA A 82 -23.32 1.45 21.81
C ALA A 82 -24.19 1.06 23.01
N SER A 83 -23.74 0.13 23.86
CA SER A 83 -24.46 -0.24 25.09
C SER A 83 -24.23 0.74 26.25
N PHE A 84 -23.04 1.35 26.34
CA PHE A 84 -22.67 2.21 27.47
C PHE A 84 -22.90 3.71 27.23
N LEU A 85 -22.84 4.20 25.99
CA LEU A 85 -22.95 5.64 25.72
C LEU A 85 -24.39 6.15 25.91
N PRO A 86 -24.55 7.36 26.46
CA PRO A 86 -25.86 7.93 26.72
C PRO A 86 -26.59 8.28 25.41
N THR A 87 -27.84 7.86 25.30
CA THR A 87 -28.77 8.16 24.18
C THR A 87 -29.44 9.53 24.31
N ARG A 88 -29.07 10.33 25.32
CA ARG A 88 -29.65 11.66 25.53
C ARG A 88 -29.37 12.56 24.33
N LYS A 89 -30.40 13.29 23.89
CA LYS A 89 -30.31 14.29 22.83
C LYS A 89 -29.98 15.64 23.47
N PHE A 90 -28.81 16.17 23.16
CA PHE A 90 -28.37 17.51 23.55
C PHE A 90 -28.80 18.50 22.47
N ARG A 91 -29.32 19.66 22.88
CA ARG A 91 -29.60 20.76 21.96
C ARG A 91 -28.37 21.67 21.95
N VAL A 92 -27.67 21.75 20.82
CA VAL A 92 -26.52 22.65 20.70
C VAL A 92 -27.06 24.08 20.55
N PRO A 93 -26.87 24.98 21.54
CA PRO A 93 -27.54 26.29 21.54
C PRO A 93 -27.16 27.18 20.36
N LEU A 94 -25.96 26.99 19.81
CA LEU A 94 -25.40 27.81 18.72
C LEU A 94 -25.83 27.39 17.31
N LEU A 95 -26.23 26.13 17.11
CA LEU A 95 -26.53 25.56 15.78
C LEU A 95 -28.00 25.13 15.63
N GLY A 96 -28.79 25.12 16.72
CA GLY A 96 -30.17 24.66 16.70
C GLY A 96 -30.34 23.16 16.44
N VAL A 97 -29.24 22.42 16.25
CA VAL A 97 -29.21 20.99 15.93
C VAL A 97 -29.33 20.15 17.21
N HIS A 98 -30.15 19.10 17.14
CA HIS A 98 -30.22 18.05 18.15
C HIS A 98 -29.12 17.01 17.89
N TRP A 99 -28.18 16.87 18.81
CA TRP A 99 -27.06 15.94 18.71
C TRP A 99 -27.13 14.89 19.82
N SER A 100 -26.82 13.64 19.50
CA SER A 100 -26.73 12.57 20.49
C SER A 100 -25.40 11.85 20.37
N LEU A 101 -24.80 11.51 21.51
CA LEU A 101 -23.59 10.68 21.59
C LEU A 101 -23.85 9.24 21.12
N ASN A 102 -25.10 8.78 21.22
CA ASN A 102 -25.52 7.45 20.85
C ASN A 102 -26.87 7.50 20.11
N PRO A 103 -26.85 7.72 18.77
CA PRO A 103 -28.08 7.83 18.00
C PRO A 103 -28.81 6.50 17.78
N GLY A 104 -28.15 5.37 18.01
CA GLY A 104 -28.71 4.04 17.77
C GLY A 104 -27.68 2.91 17.96
N PRO A 105 -28.07 1.66 17.71
CA PRO A 105 -27.17 0.51 17.79
C PRO A 105 -25.97 0.67 16.85
N PHE A 106 -24.88 -0.03 17.15
CA PHE A 106 -23.71 -0.05 16.26
C PHE A 106 -24.10 -0.63 14.91
N SER A 107 -23.82 0.09 13.82
CA SER A 107 -24.22 -0.30 12.46
C SER A 107 -23.04 -0.80 11.62
N VAL A 108 -23.34 -1.55 10.54
CA VAL A 108 -22.35 -1.96 9.55
C VAL A 108 -21.64 -0.75 8.96
N LYS A 109 -22.37 0.34 8.68
CA LYS A 109 -21.81 1.58 8.07
C LYS A 109 -20.79 2.26 8.98
N GLU A 110 -21.07 2.34 10.29
CA GLU A 110 -20.07 2.82 11.26
C GLU A 110 -18.82 1.94 11.25
N HIS A 111 -19.02 0.61 11.21
CA HIS A 111 -17.91 -0.35 11.16
C HIS A 111 -17.05 -0.20 9.91
N VAL A 112 -17.68 -0.07 8.73
CA VAL A 112 -17.01 0.17 7.44
C VAL A 112 -16.15 1.44 7.52
N LEU A 113 -16.69 2.53 8.03
CA LEU A 113 -15.95 3.79 8.08
C LEU A 113 -14.77 3.74 9.02
N ILE A 114 -14.91 3.10 10.19
CA ILE A 114 -13.78 2.89 11.10
C ILE A 114 -12.65 2.11 10.40
N THR A 115 -12.99 1.12 9.57
CA THR A 115 -11.98 0.38 8.78
C THR A 115 -11.33 1.23 7.70
N ILE A 116 -12.06 2.14 7.05
CA ILE A 116 -11.49 3.08 6.08
C ILE A 116 -10.49 4.04 6.74
N PHE A 117 -10.80 4.54 7.94
CA PHE A 117 -9.86 5.35 8.72
C PHE A 117 -8.61 4.56 9.09
N ALA A 118 -8.75 3.28 9.46
CA ALA A 118 -7.61 2.41 9.71
C ALA A 118 -6.76 2.23 8.45
N ASN A 119 -7.37 2.02 7.29
CA ASN A 119 -6.66 1.90 6.02
C ASN A 119 -5.78 3.12 5.73
N ALA A 120 -6.31 4.32 5.98
CA ALA A 120 -5.56 5.56 5.83
C ALA A 120 -4.36 5.64 6.79
N GLY A 121 -4.51 5.16 8.03
CA GLY A 121 -3.42 5.08 9.02
C GLY A 121 -2.33 4.09 8.64
N TYR A 122 -2.67 3.01 7.93
CA TYR A 122 -1.75 1.99 7.40
C TYR A 122 -1.18 2.32 6.01
N ALA A 123 -1.36 3.56 5.54
CA ALA A 123 -0.88 4.01 4.23
C ALA A 123 -1.23 3.05 3.07
N PHE A 124 -2.47 2.53 3.06
CA PHE A 124 -3.03 1.73 1.96
C PHE A 124 -2.28 0.45 1.60
N GLY A 125 -1.67 -0.25 2.56
CA GLY A 125 -0.99 -1.52 2.26
C GLY A 125 0.51 -1.51 2.55
N ASN A 126 1.10 -0.33 2.76
CA ASN A 126 2.57 -0.17 2.76
C ASN A 126 3.16 0.16 4.14
N GLY A 127 2.37 0.13 5.22
CA GLY A 127 2.84 0.36 6.59
C GLY A 127 3.05 1.82 6.94
N SER A 128 3.99 2.48 6.26
CA SER A 128 4.37 3.85 6.52
C SER A 128 4.19 4.75 5.29
N ALA A 129 4.00 6.04 5.53
CA ALA A 129 3.99 7.02 4.44
C ALA A 129 5.39 7.08 3.81
N TYR A 130 5.48 6.77 2.51
CA TYR A 130 6.75 6.66 1.79
C TYR A 130 7.63 7.92 1.92
N ALA A 131 7.01 9.11 1.95
CA ALA A 131 7.70 10.38 2.12
C ALA A 131 8.48 10.53 3.44
N VAL A 132 8.14 9.74 4.48
CA VAL A 132 8.94 9.68 5.71
C VAL A 132 10.36 9.17 5.43
N GLY A 133 10.53 8.31 4.43
CA GLY A 133 11.83 7.86 3.94
C GLY A 133 12.75 9.01 3.53
N ILE A 134 12.21 10.06 2.90
CA ILE A 134 12.98 11.25 2.51
C ILE A 134 13.53 11.95 3.75
N VAL A 135 12.69 12.15 4.77
CA VAL A 135 13.08 12.77 6.05
C VAL A 135 14.14 11.93 6.75
N ASN A 136 13.99 10.60 6.73
CA ASN A 136 14.95 9.67 7.31
C ASN A 136 16.30 9.72 6.59
N ILE A 137 16.31 9.78 5.27
CA ILE A 137 17.54 9.88 4.47
C ILE A 137 18.29 11.16 4.83
N ILE A 138 17.60 12.30 4.91
CA ILE A 138 18.21 13.59 5.30
C ILE A 138 18.82 13.53 6.71
N LYS A 139 18.10 12.97 7.68
CA LYS A 139 18.57 12.90 9.08
C LYS A 139 19.63 11.83 9.32
N ALA A 140 19.42 10.61 8.84
CA ALA A 140 20.25 9.45 9.18
C ALA A 140 21.44 9.25 8.24
N PHE A 141 21.28 9.50 6.94
CA PHE A 141 22.37 9.28 5.97
C PHE A 141 23.15 10.55 5.67
N TYR A 142 22.45 11.67 5.51
CA TYR A 142 23.11 12.97 5.29
C TYR A 142 23.44 13.73 6.58
N GLN A 143 23.04 13.23 7.75
CA GLN A 143 23.34 13.81 9.07
C GLN A 143 22.96 15.29 9.17
N ARG A 144 21.79 15.64 8.61
CA ARG A 144 21.28 17.01 8.56
C ARG A 144 19.97 17.17 9.29
N GLU A 145 19.77 18.39 9.78
CA GLU A 145 18.50 18.78 10.35
C GLU A 145 17.55 19.30 9.27
N ILE A 146 16.34 18.75 9.27
CA ILE A 146 15.20 19.27 8.51
C ILE A 146 14.15 19.75 9.50
N SER A 147 13.56 20.90 9.23
CA SER A 147 12.53 21.45 10.09
C SER A 147 11.31 20.53 10.16
N ILE A 148 10.68 20.46 11.34
CA ILE A 148 9.48 19.64 11.55
C ILE A 148 8.37 20.10 10.60
N VAL A 149 8.22 21.41 10.40
CA VAL A 149 7.17 21.98 9.54
C VAL A 149 7.43 21.69 8.05
N ALA A 150 8.69 21.67 7.60
CA ALA A 150 9.01 21.23 6.23
C ALA A 150 8.70 19.74 6.06
N SER A 151 9.18 18.90 6.98
CA SER A 151 8.94 17.44 6.97
C SER A 151 7.44 17.11 6.92
N TRP A 152 6.66 17.75 7.79
CA TRP A 152 5.22 17.55 7.88
C TRP A 152 4.47 17.96 6.60
N ARG A 153 4.85 19.09 5.99
CA ARG A 153 4.26 19.55 4.72
C ARG A 153 4.61 18.63 3.55
N ILE A 154 5.86 18.15 3.45
CA ILE A 154 6.25 17.19 2.41
C ILE A 154 5.35 15.95 2.50
N ILE A 155 5.22 15.38 3.70
CA ILE A 155 4.43 14.16 3.92
C ILE A 155 2.95 14.38 3.62
N ILE A 156 2.35 15.47 4.11
CA ILE A 156 0.92 15.73 3.87
C ILE A 156 0.65 16.00 2.39
N THR A 157 1.45 16.85 1.75
CA THR A 157 1.20 17.24 0.35
C THR A 157 1.29 16.06 -0.59
N THR A 158 2.24 15.13 -0.39
CA THR A 158 2.36 13.93 -1.22
C THR A 158 1.16 12.99 -1.05
N GLN A 159 0.64 12.82 0.17
CA GLN A 159 -0.53 11.98 0.43
C GLN A 159 -1.81 12.60 -0.12
N VAL A 160 -2.05 13.89 0.16
CA VAL A 160 -3.27 14.60 -0.24
C VAL A 160 -3.35 14.75 -1.76
N LEU A 161 -2.23 14.99 -2.44
CA LEU A 161 -2.18 15.06 -3.90
C LEU A 161 -2.66 13.76 -4.57
N GLY A 162 -2.35 12.59 -3.98
CA GLY A 162 -2.87 11.30 -4.45
C GLY A 162 -4.40 11.18 -4.38
N TYR A 163 -5.03 11.65 -3.29
CA TYR A 163 -6.49 11.69 -3.17
C TYR A 163 -7.15 12.60 -4.22
N GLY A 164 -6.48 13.68 -4.60
CA GLY A 164 -6.92 14.55 -5.68
C GLY A 164 -7.06 13.80 -7.01
N TRP A 165 -6.03 13.05 -7.41
CA TRP A 165 -6.08 12.24 -8.63
C TRP A 165 -7.09 11.10 -8.56
N ALA A 166 -7.14 10.38 -7.44
CA ALA A 166 -8.08 9.27 -7.26
C ALA A 166 -9.54 9.73 -7.37
N GLY A 167 -9.87 10.90 -6.80
CA GLY A 167 -11.22 11.46 -6.86
C GLY A 167 -11.63 11.89 -8.27
N LEU A 168 -10.71 12.46 -9.06
CA LEU A 168 -10.98 12.82 -10.46
C LEU A 168 -11.21 11.60 -11.36
N LEU A 169 -10.60 10.46 -11.02
CA LEU A 169 -10.69 9.22 -11.80
C LEU A 169 -11.75 8.25 -11.27
N ARG A 170 -12.50 8.61 -10.21
CA ARG A 170 -13.48 7.74 -9.54
C ARG A 170 -14.53 7.18 -10.51
N GLU A 171 -15.07 8.01 -11.40
CA GLU A 171 -16.06 7.60 -12.42
C GLU A 171 -15.52 6.48 -13.32
N TYR A 172 -14.22 6.50 -13.61
CA TYR A 172 -13.59 5.53 -14.49
C TYR A 172 -13.10 4.27 -13.78
N VAL A 173 -12.89 4.33 -12.47
CA VAL A 173 -12.13 3.31 -11.70
C VAL A 173 -12.98 2.60 -10.64
N VAL A 174 -14.09 3.20 -10.22
CA VAL A 174 -14.94 2.70 -9.11
C VAL A 174 -16.35 2.36 -9.58
N GLU A 175 -16.95 3.18 -10.44
CA GLU A 175 -18.33 2.96 -10.90
C GLU A 175 -18.51 1.74 -11.83
N PRO A 176 -17.53 1.35 -12.67
CA PRO A 176 -17.66 0.16 -13.52
C PRO A 176 -17.56 -1.16 -12.74
N ALA A 177 -18.53 -2.07 -12.95
CA ALA A 177 -18.60 -3.37 -12.27
C ALA A 177 -17.35 -4.26 -12.42
N HIS A 178 -16.67 -4.15 -13.56
CA HIS A 178 -15.47 -4.95 -13.86
C HIS A 178 -14.24 -4.54 -13.02
N MET A 179 -14.28 -3.40 -12.33
CA MET A 179 -13.21 -2.92 -11.46
C MET A 179 -13.57 -3.23 -10.01
N TRP A 180 -13.32 -4.48 -9.63
CA TRP A 180 -13.82 -5.04 -8.37
C TRP A 180 -12.81 -4.98 -7.21
N TRP A 181 -11.56 -4.59 -7.46
CA TRP A 181 -10.51 -4.34 -6.45
C TRP A 181 -10.34 -5.50 -5.45
N PRO A 182 -9.59 -6.57 -5.80
CA PRO A 182 -9.60 -7.83 -5.05
C PRO A 182 -9.19 -7.70 -3.59
N SER A 183 -8.19 -6.86 -3.28
CA SER A 183 -7.80 -6.57 -1.90
C SER A 183 -8.93 -5.96 -1.08
N THR A 184 -9.78 -5.13 -1.68
CA THR A 184 -10.95 -4.54 -0.99
C THR A 184 -12.05 -5.59 -0.83
N LEU A 185 -12.23 -6.48 -1.81
CA LEU A 185 -13.21 -7.56 -1.73
C LEU A 185 -12.90 -8.52 -0.58
N VAL A 186 -11.64 -8.95 -0.42
CA VAL A 186 -11.23 -9.83 0.69
C VAL A 186 -11.54 -9.20 2.05
N GLN A 187 -11.33 -7.89 2.18
CA GLN A 187 -11.65 -7.14 3.40
C GLN A 187 -13.15 -7.07 3.65
N GLY A 188 -13.94 -6.79 2.61
CA GLY A 188 -15.41 -6.77 2.67
C GLY A 188 -15.97 -8.13 3.07
N ALA A 189 -15.49 -9.22 2.46
CA ALA A 189 -15.91 -10.58 2.78
C ALA A 189 -15.54 -10.97 4.23
N ALA A 190 -14.32 -10.65 4.69
CA ALA A 190 -13.91 -10.89 6.06
C ALA A 190 -14.80 -10.12 7.06
N ARG A 191 -15.20 -8.88 6.72
CA ARG A 191 -16.09 -8.07 7.55
C ARG A 191 -17.48 -8.66 7.61
N GLU A 192 -18.02 -9.08 6.48
CA GLU A 192 -19.35 -9.67 6.37
C GLU A 192 -19.45 -10.97 7.18
N ALA A 193 -18.44 -11.83 7.06
CA ALA A 193 -18.31 -13.04 7.87
C ALA A 193 -18.28 -12.72 9.38
N GLN A 194 -17.57 -11.65 9.76
CA GLN A 194 -17.50 -11.20 11.15
C GLN A 194 -18.83 -10.64 11.65
N TRP A 195 -19.52 -9.84 10.84
CA TRP A 195 -20.80 -9.24 11.19
C TRP A 195 -21.88 -10.30 11.43
N LYS A 196 -21.94 -11.31 10.55
CA LYS A 196 -22.84 -12.47 10.64
C LYS A 196 -22.49 -13.45 11.76
N GLY A 197 -21.37 -13.24 12.47
CA GLY A 197 -20.93 -14.11 13.57
C GLY A 197 -20.32 -15.43 13.11
N HIS A 198 -20.00 -15.57 11.83
CA HIS A 198 -19.29 -16.74 11.28
C HIS A 198 -17.78 -16.67 11.56
N PHE A 199 -17.28 -15.51 11.96
CA PHE A 199 -15.89 -15.30 12.37
C PHE A 199 -15.79 -15.41 13.89
N SER A 200 -15.39 -16.59 14.39
CA SER A 200 -15.11 -16.80 15.82
C SER A 200 -13.90 -15.95 16.24
N TRP A 201 -13.85 -15.53 17.51
CA TRP A 201 -12.65 -14.95 18.13
C TRP A 201 -11.44 -15.86 17.92
N GLU A 202 -11.62 -17.18 17.89
CA GLU A 202 -10.57 -18.16 17.61
C GLU A 202 -9.99 -18.04 16.18
N VAL A 203 -10.81 -17.68 15.19
CA VAL A 203 -10.38 -17.41 13.82
C VAL A 203 -9.69 -16.04 13.72
N PHE A 204 -10.10 -15.04 14.51
CA PHE A 204 -9.35 -13.79 14.66
C PHE A 204 -7.98 -14.01 15.27
N LEU A 205 -7.89 -14.86 16.28
CA LEU A 205 -6.65 -15.23 16.92
C LEU A 205 -5.72 -16.00 15.95
N TYR A 206 -6.29 -16.77 15.04
CA TYR A 206 -5.58 -17.46 13.97
C TYR A 206 -5.20 -16.54 12.77
N CYS A 207 -6.06 -15.58 12.38
CA CYS A 207 -5.87 -14.70 11.23
C CYS A 207 -5.22 -13.35 11.56
N ASN A 208 -5.36 -12.88 12.80
CA ASN A 208 -4.71 -11.70 13.32
C ASN A 208 -3.63 -12.17 14.28
N ASP A 209 -2.42 -12.14 13.75
CA ASP A 209 -1.05 -12.15 14.28
C ASP A 209 -0.77 -11.51 15.68
N MET A 210 -1.81 -11.23 16.47
CA MET A 210 -1.85 -10.55 17.75
C MET A 210 -2.06 -11.48 18.95
N GLN A 211 -2.29 -12.78 18.78
CA GLN A 211 -2.48 -13.68 19.92
C GLN A 211 -1.32 -13.67 20.90
N LEU A 212 -0.10 -13.48 20.44
CA LEU A 212 1.05 -13.79 21.27
C LEU A 212 2.20 -12.87 20.94
N LEU A 213 2.22 -11.65 21.47
CA LEU A 213 3.48 -10.90 21.54
C LEU A 213 4.50 -11.70 22.39
N LEU A 214 4.06 -12.40 23.44
CA LEU A 214 4.92 -13.19 24.33
C LEU A 214 5.24 -14.61 23.81
N LEU A 215 4.27 -15.36 23.27
CA LEU A 215 4.62 -16.60 22.57
C LEU A 215 5.13 -16.37 21.15
N ARG A 216 4.98 -15.22 20.46
CA ARG A 216 5.83 -14.88 19.29
C ARG A 216 7.21 -14.49 19.75
N ILE A 217 7.41 -13.78 20.86
CA ILE A 217 8.79 -13.66 21.37
C ILE A 217 9.42 -15.04 21.51
N SER A 218 8.68 -16.08 21.95
CA SER A 218 9.15 -17.48 21.93
C SER A 218 9.10 -18.18 20.56
N TRP A 219 8.13 -17.89 19.69
CA TRP A 219 7.84 -18.63 18.45
C TRP A 219 8.48 -17.98 17.24
N VAL A 220 8.62 -16.66 17.19
CA VAL A 220 9.64 -15.92 16.41
C VAL A 220 11.03 -16.23 16.96
N PHE A 221 11.26 -16.49 18.26
CA PHE A 221 12.57 -17.05 18.67
C PHE A 221 12.82 -18.38 17.98
N ILE A 222 11.81 -19.27 17.94
CA ILE A 222 11.95 -20.60 17.35
C ILE A 222 11.92 -20.55 15.81
N PHE A 223 11.18 -19.65 15.17
CA PHE A 223 11.22 -19.44 13.73
C PHE A 223 12.49 -18.71 13.29
N HIS A 224 12.99 -17.72 14.03
CA HIS A 224 14.34 -17.21 13.83
C HIS A 224 15.39 -18.31 14.10
N LEU A 225 15.16 -19.22 15.05
CA LEU A 225 16.01 -20.40 15.24
C LEU A 225 15.95 -21.33 14.02
N VAL A 226 14.79 -21.47 13.35
CA VAL A 226 14.60 -22.24 12.12
C VAL A 226 15.17 -21.52 10.89
N GLU A 227 15.08 -20.20 10.80
CA GLU A 227 15.80 -19.39 9.81
C GLU A 227 17.31 -19.53 9.97
N HIS A 228 17.81 -19.67 11.21
CA HIS A 228 19.20 -20.03 11.48
C HIS A 228 19.53 -21.48 11.06
N ILE A 229 18.57 -22.41 11.08
CA ILE A 229 18.74 -23.77 10.51
C ILE A 229 18.77 -23.72 8.97
N MET A 230 18.17 -22.72 8.36
CA MET A 230 18.18 -22.54 6.90
C MET A 230 19.38 -21.75 6.38
N GLY A 231 20.16 -21.17 7.29
CA GLY A 231 21.50 -20.67 7.08
C GLY A 231 22.59 -21.74 6.98
N VAL A 232 22.27 -23.02 6.74
CA VAL A 232 23.30 -24.06 6.51
C VAL A 232 24.21 -23.68 5.33
N LEU A 233 23.71 -22.89 4.36
CA LEU A 233 24.50 -22.33 3.26
C LEU A 233 25.14 -20.96 3.57
N ASP A 234 24.68 -20.25 4.61
CA ASP A 234 25.36 -19.05 5.13
C ASP A 234 26.66 -19.40 5.87
N LEU A 235 26.73 -20.62 6.40
CA LEU A 235 27.91 -21.22 7.04
C LEU A 235 28.84 -21.94 6.04
N ALA A 236 28.49 -21.97 4.75
CA ALA A 236 29.34 -22.59 3.75
C ALA A 236 30.65 -21.80 3.62
N SER A 237 31.77 -22.49 3.74
CA SER A 237 33.11 -21.90 3.57
C SER A 237 33.39 -21.42 2.13
N VAL A 238 32.54 -21.82 1.18
CA VAL A 238 32.67 -21.51 -0.23
C VAL A 238 31.78 -20.32 -0.59
N VAL A 239 32.40 -19.23 -1.06
CA VAL A 239 31.73 -17.97 -1.42
C VAL A 239 30.61 -18.18 -2.44
N THR A 240 30.79 -19.08 -3.41
CA THR A 240 29.76 -19.37 -4.43
C THR A 240 28.54 -20.10 -3.85
N ALA A 241 28.74 -20.99 -2.88
CA ALA A 241 27.63 -21.66 -2.19
C ALA A 241 26.83 -20.68 -1.34
N GLN A 242 27.50 -19.73 -0.69
CA GLN A 242 26.84 -18.64 0.04
C GLN A 242 26.06 -17.71 -0.90
N GLN A 243 26.66 -17.34 -2.04
CA GLN A 243 26.03 -16.49 -3.06
C GLN A 243 24.75 -17.10 -3.65
N ILE A 244 24.71 -18.42 -3.83
CA ILE A 244 23.56 -19.13 -4.39
C ILE A 244 22.50 -19.41 -3.31
N GLY A 245 22.94 -19.90 -2.14
CA GLY A 245 22.06 -20.47 -1.13
C GLY A 245 21.60 -19.54 -0.03
N SER A 246 22.36 -18.47 0.28
CA SER A 246 22.00 -17.55 1.36
C SER A 246 20.73 -16.79 1.02
N GLY A 247 19.75 -16.80 1.92
CA GLY A 247 18.54 -15.97 1.81
C GLY A 247 18.78 -14.50 2.20
N MET A 248 19.87 -14.21 2.92
CA MET A 248 20.18 -12.86 3.43
C MET A 248 21.21 -12.11 2.59
N ARG A 249 22.16 -12.83 1.97
CA ARG A 249 23.31 -12.28 1.23
C ARG A 249 23.43 -12.84 -0.19
N GLY A 250 22.54 -13.75 -0.58
CA GLY A 250 22.58 -14.48 -1.84
C GLY A 250 21.22 -14.53 -2.53
N LEU A 251 21.09 -15.47 -3.47
CA LEU A 251 19.88 -15.64 -4.29
C LEU A 251 18.78 -16.46 -3.60
N GLY A 252 19.04 -17.04 -2.42
CA GLY A 252 18.05 -17.81 -1.66
C GLY A 252 17.63 -19.14 -2.28
N VAL A 253 18.45 -19.76 -3.15
CA VAL A 253 18.11 -21.06 -3.74
C VAL A 253 18.09 -22.12 -2.64
N GLY A 254 16.89 -22.68 -2.37
CA GLY A 254 16.67 -23.65 -1.30
C GLY A 254 16.27 -23.04 0.05
N ALA A 255 16.06 -21.71 0.11
CA ALA A 255 15.51 -21.03 1.29
C ALA A 255 13.97 -21.11 1.30
N PHE A 256 13.43 -22.18 1.88
CA PHE A 256 12.00 -22.38 2.20
C PHE A 256 11.55 -21.84 3.57
N THR A 257 10.97 -20.65 3.64
CA THR A 257 10.30 -20.23 4.88
C THR A 257 8.89 -20.82 5.00
N LEU A 258 8.51 -21.23 6.22
CA LEU A 258 7.13 -21.54 6.58
C LEU A 258 6.43 -20.35 7.24
N ASP A 259 7.12 -19.22 7.38
CA ASP A 259 6.55 -18.02 7.95
C ASP A 259 5.63 -17.33 6.93
N TRP A 260 4.35 -17.30 7.26
CA TRP A 260 3.34 -16.63 6.47
C TRP A 260 3.58 -15.13 6.37
N SER A 261 4.21 -14.51 7.38
CA SER A 261 4.51 -13.08 7.37
C SER A 261 5.52 -12.74 6.27
N THR A 262 6.57 -13.55 6.13
CA THR A 262 7.53 -13.45 5.03
C THR A 262 6.88 -13.69 3.67
N ILE A 263 6.06 -14.72 3.52
CA ILE A 263 5.37 -15.04 2.25
C ILE A 263 4.41 -13.90 1.83
N SER A 264 3.59 -13.43 2.77
CA SER A 264 2.60 -12.38 2.51
C SER A 264 3.23 -11.00 2.29
N SER A 265 4.42 -10.74 2.86
CA SER A 265 5.15 -9.49 2.63
C SER A 265 5.60 -9.31 1.17
N PHE A 266 5.92 -10.40 0.47
CA PHE A 266 6.37 -10.37 -0.92
C PHE A 266 5.22 -10.10 -1.90
N LEU A 267 4.09 -10.78 -1.72
CA LEU A 267 2.91 -10.60 -2.58
C LEU A 267 2.08 -9.36 -2.20
N GLN A 268 2.38 -8.73 -1.06
CA GLN A 268 1.68 -7.58 -0.48
C GLN A 268 0.17 -7.78 -0.23
N SER A 269 -0.39 -8.94 -0.59
CA SER A 269 -1.78 -9.30 -0.38
C SER A 269 -2.01 -10.80 -0.52
N SER A 270 -2.76 -11.40 0.40
CA SER A 270 -3.22 -12.79 0.32
C SER A 270 -4.39 -13.00 -0.68
N GLY A 271 -4.85 -11.93 -1.34
CA GLY A 271 -6.08 -11.91 -2.15
C GLY A 271 -5.88 -11.83 -3.66
N SER A 272 -4.64 -11.94 -4.16
CA SER A 272 -4.35 -11.80 -5.59
C SER A 272 -4.79 -13.05 -6.37
N PRO A 273 -5.38 -12.91 -7.58
CA PRO A 273 -5.76 -14.04 -8.41
C PRO A 273 -4.57 -14.96 -8.74
N PHE A 274 -4.81 -16.27 -8.85
CA PHE A 274 -3.76 -17.26 -9.07
C PHE A 274 -2.89 -16.96 -10.31
N PHE A 275 -3.50 -16.50 -11.40
CA PHE A 275 -2.76 -16.17 -12.61
C PHE A 275 -1.75 -15.03 -12.38
N ALA A 276 -2.10 -14.03 -11.56
CA ALA A 276 -1.22 -12.92 -11.23
C ALA A 276 -0.04 -13.42 -10.38
N ILE A 277 -0.30 -14.29 -9.41
CA ILE A 277 0.74 -14.92 -8.59
C ILE A 277 1.72 -15.71 -9.47
N MET A 278 1.23 -16.50 -10.43
CA MET A 278 2.08 -17.26 -11.35
C MET A 278 2.92 -16.34 -12.26
N ASN A 279 2.38 -15.22 -12.72
CA ASN A 279 3.14 -14.23 -13.49
C ASN A 279 4.25 -13.57 -12.66
N VAL A 280 3.97 -13.19 -11.41
CA VAL A 280 4.98 -12.65 -10.49
C VAL A 280 6.08 -13.69 -10.22
N LEU A 281 5.69 -14.95 -10.01
CA LEU A 281 6.65 -16.06 -9.82
C LEU A 281 7.52 -16.27 -11.06
N ALA A 282 6.94 -16.26 -12.26
CA ALA A 282 7.71 -16.38 -13.50
C ALA A 282 8.69 -15.21 -13.67
N GLY A 283 8.25 -13.98 -13.39
CA GLY A 283 9.11 -12.80 -13.38
C GLY A 283 10.26 -12.91 -12.37
N TYR A 284 9.96 -13.35 -11.15
CA TYR A 284 10.96 -13.60 -10.11
C TYR A 284 12.01 -14.61 -10.56
N VAL A 285 11.60 -15.77 -11.10
CA VAL A 285 12.52 -16.81 -11.59
C VAL A 285 13.40 -16.26 -12.74
N LEU A 286 12.81 -15.52 -13.68
CA LEU A 286 13.56 -14.94 -14.81
C LEU A 286 14.57 -13.88 -14.36
N VAL A 287 14.24 -13.04 -13.39
CA VAL A 287 15.16 -11.99 -12.94
C VAL A 287 16.22 -12.57 -11.99
N VAL A 288 15.80 -13.27 -10.94
CA VAL A 288 16.68 -13.71 -9.85
C VAL A 288 17.51 -14.92 -10.24
N TYR A 289 16.95 -15.90 -10.96
CA TYR A 289 17.65 -17.15 -11.28
C TYR A 289 18.21 -17.23 -12.69
N LEU A 290 17.87 -16.29 -13.58
CA LEU A 290 18.42 -16.24 -14.93
C LEU A 290 19.21 -14.95 -15.18
N ALA A 291 18.57 -13.78 -15.11
CA ALA A 291 19.20 -12.51 -15.45
C ALA A 291 20.38 -12.15 -14.53
N VAL A 292 20.20 -12.25 -13.20
CA VAL A 292 21.24 -11.94 -12.22
C VAL A 292 22.46 -12.87 -12.38
N PRO A 293 22.32 -14.21 -12.43
CA PRO A 293 23.45 -15.12 -12.67
C PRO A 293 24.20 -14.87 -13.98
N LEU A 294 23.47 -14.66 -15.08
CA LEU A 294 24.08 -14.39 -16.40
C LEU A 294 24.84 -13.06 -16.41
N ALA A 295 24.31 -12.04 -15.75
CA ALA A 295 24.95 -10.74 -15.66
C ALA A 295 26.18 -10.76 -14.71
N PHE A 296 26.10 -11.51 -13.61
CA PHE A 296 27.16 -11.60 -12.61
C PHE A 296 28.30 -12.50 -13.05
N TRP A 297 28.02 -13.80 -13.25
CA TRP A 297 29.05 -14.80 -13.57
C TRP A 297 29.38 -14.87 -15.07
N GLY A 298 28.39 -14.67 -15.94
CA GLY A 298 28.57 -14.85 -17.39
C GLY A 298 29.28 -13.68 -18.07
N SER A 299 28.78 -12.46 -17.85
CA SER A 299 29.26 -11.25 -18.55
C SER A 299 30.02 -10.27 -17.67
N ASN A 300 30.08 -10.49 -16.35
CA ASN A 300 30.67 -9.59 -15.36
C ASN A 300 30.32 -8.11 -15.63
N THR A 301 29.04 -7.87 -15.92
CA THR A 301 28.56 -6.54 -16.31
C THR A 301 28.80 -5.57 -15.15
N TYR A 302 29.26 -4.34 -15.41
CA TYR A 302 29.65 -3.36 -14.38
C TYR A 302 30.83 -3.76 -13.46
N GLY A 303 31.59 -4.80 -13.80
CA GLY A 303 32.64 -5.29 -12.90
C GLY A 303 32.06 -5.85 -11.60
N ALA A 304 30.87 -6.46 -11.70
CA ALA A 304 30.07 -6.94 -10.58
C ALA A 304 30.83 -7.83 -9.59
N ASN A 305 31.86 -8.57 -10.02
CA ASN A 305 32.67 -9.43 -9.16
C ASN A 305 33.36 -8.69 -7.99
N LYS A 306 33.47 -7.36 -8.05
CA LYS A 306 34.01 -6.53 -6.96
C LYS A 306 33.01 -6.26 -5.83
N PHE A 307 31.74 -6.53 -6.06
CA PHE A 307 30.64 -6.20 -5.15
C PHE A 307 29.90 -7.47 -4.73
N PRO A 308 29.24 -7.46 -3.55
CA PRO A 308 28.30 -8.51 -3.19
C PRO A 308 27.18 -8.63 -4.23
N ILE A 309 26.72 -9.85 -4.52
CA ILE A 309 25.60 -10.09 -5.44
C ILE A 309 24.35 -9.36 -4.94
N PHE A 310 24.07 -9.50 -3.64
CA PHE A 310 22.92 -8.91 -2.96
C PHE A 310 23.40 -8.04 -1.80
N SER A 311 23.27 -6.72 -1.93
CA SER A 311 23.51 -5.76 -0.84
C SER A 311 22.80 -4.44 -1.12
N SER A 312 22.25 -3.82 -0.07
CA SER A 312 21.66 -2.48 -0.08
C SER A 312 22.68 -1.36 0.06
N ASP A 313 23.95 -1.70 0.33
CA ASP A 313 25.01 -0.73 0.56
C ASP A 313 25.53 -0.14 -0.77
N LEU A 314 26.16 1.02 -0.66
CA LEU A 314 26.80 1.72 -1.77
C LEU A 314 28.30 1.51 -1.72
N PHE A 315 28.93 1.32 -2.89
CA PHE A 315 30.33 0.95 -3.00
C PHE A 315 31.15 1.92 -3.87
N ASP A 316 32.45 2.00 -3.60
CA ASP A 316 33.44 2.66 -4.46
C ASP A 316 33.88 1.75 -5.62
N ALA A 317 34.77 2.21 -6.51
CA ALA A 317 35.25 1.40 -7.64
C ALA A 317 36.09 0.16 -7.24
N GLN A 318 36.47 0.05 -5.96
CA GLN A 318 37.30 -1.02 -5.40
C GLN A 318 36.51 -2.00 -4.52
N GLY A 319 35.23 -1.74 -4.26
CA GLY A 319 34.37 -2.62 -3.46
C GLY A 319 34.27 -2.23 -1.98
N HIS A 320 34.82 -1.08 -1.55
CA HIS A 320 34.63 -0.59 -0.18
C HIS A 320 33.35 0.25 -0.07
N ASN A 321 32.81 0.33 1.15
CA ASN A 321 31.62 1.14 1.43
C ASN A 321 31.87 2.62 1.12
N TYR A 322 30.98 3.21 0.33
CA TYR A 322 31.08 4.59 -0.12
C TYR A 322 30.73 5.55 1.01
N ASN A 323 31.63 6.50 1.30
CA ASN A 323 31.38 7.50 2.33
C ASN A 323 30.58 8.68 1.77
N ILE A 324 29.27 8.66 1.97
CA ILE A 324 28.31 9.66 1.48
C ILE A 324 28.59 11.07 2.03
N THR A 325 29.08 11.18 3.27
CA THR A 325 29.34 12.49 3.90
C THR A 325 30.47 13.28 3.23
N ARG A 326 31.32 12.62 2.44
CA ARG A 326 32.44 13.27 1.76
C ARG A 326 32.05 13.99 0.47
N ILE A 327 30.90 13.65 -0.12
CA ILE A 327 30.48 14.18 -1.43
C ILE A 327 29.40 15.25 -1.34
N VAL A 328 28.73 15.37 -0.21
CA VAL A 328 27.69 16.38 0.01
C VAL A 328 28.28 17.51 0.84
N ASN A 329 28.37 18.69 0.25
CA ASN A 329 28.91 19.87 0.92
C ASN A 329 27.97 20.33 2.05
N ASN A 330 28.40 21.33 2.85
CA ASN A 330 27.60 21.90 3.94
C ASN A 330 26.26 22.56 3.50
N LYS A 331 26.05 22.81 2.20
CA LYS A 331 24.82 23.36 1.62
C LYS A 331 23.87 22.32 1.01
N PHE A 332 24.11 21.03 1.27
CA PHE A 332 23.35 19.89 0.71
C PHE A 332 23.59 19.69 -0.79
N GLU A 333 24.53 20.39 -1.41
CA GLU A 333 24.85 20.25 -2.83
C GLU A 333 25.93 19.18 -3.03
N LEU A 334 25.87 18.49 -4.16
CA LEU A 334 26.91 17.56 -4.57
C LEU A 334 28.18 18.35 -4.93
N GLU A 335 29.28 18.05 -4.26
CA GLU A 335 30.59 18.64 -4.53
C GLU A 335 31.25 17.91 -5.72
N ILE A 336 30.71 18.20 -6.90
CA ILE A 336 31.03 17.52 -8.17
C ILE A 336 32.51 17.68 -8.54
N THR A 337 33.14 18.81 -8.19
CA THR A 337 34.42 19.23 -8.80
C THR A 337 35.68 18.75 -8.08
N GLN A 338 35.61 18.35 -6.80
CA GLN A 338 36.80 17.88 -6.06
C GLN A 338 36.54 16.54 -5.39
N ALA A 339 35.46 16.42 -4.62
CA ALA A 339 35.17 15.20 -3.88
C ALA A 339 34.66 14.06 -4.79
N TYR A 340 33.83 14.36 -5.79
CA TYR A 340 33.32 13.32 -6.69
C TYR A 340 34.38 12.82 -7.68
N GLU A 341 35.23 13.71 -8.20
CA GLU A 341 36.34 13.31 -9.08
C GLU A 341 37.40 12.48 -8.33
N GLN A 342 37.66 12.78 -7.05
CA GLN A 342 38.61 12.03 -6.22
C GLN A 342 38.06 10.70 -5.69
N ASN A 343 36.82 10.67 -5.21
CA ASN A 343 36.21 9.45 -4.65
C ASN A 343 35.63 8.53 -5.73
N GLY A 344 35.48 9.02 -6.96
CA GLY A 344 34.95 8.26 -8.08
C GLY A 344 33.44 8.02 -8.00
N ARG A 345 32.94 7.31 -9.02
CA ARG A 345 31.50 7.02 -9.18
C ARG A 345 31.00 6.07 -8.08
N ILE A 346 29.76 6.30 -7.66
CA ILE A 346 29.04 5.40 -6.76
C ILE A 346 28.64 4.15 -7.55
N HIS A 347 28.93 2.99 -6.97
CA HIS A 347 28.51 1.68 -7.46
C HIS A 347 27.51 1.07 -6.51
N MET A 348 26.66 0.20 -7.05
CA MET A 348 25.65 -0.55 -6.31
C MET A 348 25.75 -2.02 -6.68
N SER A 349 25.19 -2.90 -5.86
CA SER A 349 25.16 -4.32 -6.19
C SER A 349 24.42 -4.57 -7.51
N LEU A 350 24.86 -5.60 -8.24
CA LEU A 350 24.29 -5.91 -9.55
C LEU A 350 22.81 -6.25 -9.46
N PHE A 351 22.39 -6.93 -8.38
CA PHE A 351 20.99 -7.22 -8.12
C PHE A 351 20.14 -5.94 -8.06
N PHE A 352 20.58 -4.94 -7.30
CA PHE A 352 19.87 -3.67 -7.21
C PHE A 352 19.87 -2.93 -8.55
N ALA A 353 20.99 -2.91 -9.28
CA ALA A 353 21.06 -2.25 -10.59
C ALA A 353 20.09 -2.86 -11.61
N LEU A 354 20.03 -4.19 -11.69
CA LEU A 354 19.08 -4.90 -12.56
C LEU A 354 17.64 -4.64 -12.14
N ASN A 355 17.35 -4.63 -10.84
CA ASN A 355 16.02 -4.35 -10.33
C ASN A 355 15.54 -2.94 -10.74
N TYR A 356 16.40 -1.92 -10.66
CA TYR A 356 16.06 -0.59 -11.19
C TYR A 356 15.85 -0.59 -12.70
N GLY A 357 16.71 -1.30 -13.45
CA GLY A 357 16.58 -1.42 -14.90
C GLY A 357 15.25 -2.04 -15.33
N PHE A 358 14.88 -3.18 -14.73
CA PHE A 358 13.59 -3.81 -14.97
C PHE A 358 12.42 -2.97 -14.43
N GLY A 359 12.61 -2.23 -13.34
CA GLY A 359 11.62 -1.27 -12.83
C GLY A 359 11.30 -0.16 -13.85
N PHE A 360 12.31 0.43 -14.49
CA PHE A 360 12.09 1.40 -15.56
C PHE A 360 11.44 0.77 -16.80
N ALA A 361 11.82 -0.46 -17.14
CA ALA A 361 11.18 -1.21 -18.22
C ALA A 361 9.71 -1.52 -17.90
N ALA A 362 9.38 -1.81 -16.64
CA ALA A 362 8.02 -2.07 -16.19
C ALA A 362 7.13 -0.83 -16.40
N ILE A 363 7.61 0.37 -16.08
CA ILE A 363 6.88 1.63 -16.32
C ILE A 363 6.46 1.77 -17.81
N ALA A 364 7.40 1.55 -18.74
CA ALA A 364 7.09 1.60 -20.17
C ALA A 364 6.19 0.44 -20.64
N SER A 365 6.42 -0.76 -20.08
CA SER A 365 5.62 -1.95 -20.34
C SER A 365 4.17 -1.78 -19.91
N THR A 366 3.91 -1.16 -18.74
CA THR A 366 2.55 -0.88 -18.24
C THR A 366 1.75 -0.05 -19.23
N LEU A 367 2.32 1.04 -19.76
CA LEU A 367 1.63 1.86 -20.77
C LEU A 367 1.35 1.07 -22.04
N THR A 368 2.33 0.30 -22.51
CA THR A 368 2.21 -0.51 -23.73
C THR A 368 1.16 -1.62 -23.57
N HIS A 369 1.18 -2.30 -22.42
CA HIS A 369 0.24 -3.36 -22.08
C HIS A 369 -1.19 -2.84 -21.98
N VAL A 370 -1.40 -1.75 -21.23
CA VAL A 370 -2.73 -1.12 -21.11
C VAL A 370 -3.21 -0.61 -22.47
N PHE A 371 -2.35 0.02 -23.25
CA PHE A 371 -2.72 0.51 -24.58
C PHE A 371 -3.14 -0.62 -25.54
N LEU A 372 -2.37 -1.71 -25.60
CA LEU A 372 -2.61 -2.80 -26.54
C LEU A 372 -3.79 -3.71 -26.14
N PHE A 373 -3.88 -4.09 -24.86
CA PHE A 373 -4.86 -5.07 -24.39
C PHE A 373 -6.15 -4.39 -23.92
N TYR A 374 -6.04 -3.29 -23.17
CA TYR A 374 -7.18 -2.62 -22.55
C TYR A 374 -7.56 -1.31 -23.25
N GLY A 375 -6.76 -0.81 -24.21
CA GLY A 375 -6.99 0.50 -24.82
C GLY A 375 -8.32 0.60 -25.58
N ARG A 376 -8.73 -0.49 -26.25
CA ARG A 376 -10.05 -0.55 -26.92
C ARG A 376 -11.19 -0.52 -25.91
N ASP A 377 -11.08 -1.28 -24.83
CA ASP A 377 -12.10 -1.34 -23.78
C ASP A 377 -12.19 -0.02 -23.02
N ILE A 378 -11.04 0.58 -22.66
CA ILE A 378 -10.97 1.90 -22.03
C ILE A 378 -11.59 2.95 -22.94
N TRP A 379 -11.30 2.94 -24.25
CA TRP A 379 -11.86 3.90 -25.20
C TRP A 379 -13.37 3.72 -25.37
N GLN A 380 -13.82 2.47 -25.57
CA GLN A 380 -15.23 2.15 -25.66
C GLN A 380 -15.97 2.53 -24.38
N ARG A 381 -15.37 2.31 -23.21
CA ARG A 381 -15.94 2.70 -21.91
C ARG A 381 -15.87 4.20 -21.66
N ALA A 382 -14.86 4.92 -22.12
CA ALA A 382 -14.82 6.38 -22.05
C ALA A 382 -15.94 7.01 -22.89
N ILE A 383 -16.34 6.34 -23.98
CA ILE A 383 -17.49 6.74 -24.80
C ILE A 383 -18.80 6.24 -24.17
N ALA A 384 -18.82 5.01 -23.65
CA ALA A 384 -20.01 4.34 -23.12
C ALA A 384 -20.30 4.63 -21.64
N SER A 385 -19.42 5.30 -20.88
CA SER A 385 -19.66 5.67 -19.48
C SER A 385 -20.91 6.54 -19.34
N ARG A 386 -21.32 7.20 -20.44
CA ARG A 386 -22.55 7.97 -20.54
C ARG A 386 -23.81 7.13 -20.84
N SER A 387 -23.68 5.86 -21.21
CA SER A 387 -24.78 5.03 -21.74
C SER A 387 -24.85 3.57 -21.24
N SER A 388 -23.82 3.06 -20.57
CA SER A 388 -23.82 1.68 -20.06
C SER A 388 -24.74 1.51 -18.84
N PRO A 389 -25.44 0.37 -18.72
CA PRO A 389 -26.26 0.10 -17.54
C PRO A 389 -25.35 0.00 -16.30
N PRO A 390 -25.67 0.74 -15.23
CA PRO A 390 -24.90 0.69 -13.99
C PRO A 390 -25.08 -0.66 -13.29
N ASP A 391 -24.03 -1.10 -12.58
CA ASP A 391 -24.10 -2.25 -11.67
C ASP A 391 -25.15 -2.04 -10.56
N ILE A 392 -25.64 -3.13 -9.95
CA ILE A 392 -26.59 -3.02 -8.84
C ILE A 392 -26.02 -2.20 -7.68
N HIS A 393 -24.74 -2.38 -7.33
CA HIS A 393 -24.12 -1.60 -6.25
C HIS A 393 -24.00 -0.12 -6.62
N THR A 394 -23.72 0.18 -7.88
CA THR A 394 -23.73 1.57 -8.38
C THR A 394 -25.14 2.17 -8.37
N LYS A 395 -26.19 1.38 -8.65
CA LYS A 395 -27.58 1.84 -8.51
C LYS A 395 -27.94 2.15 -7.06
N LEU A 396 -27.60 1.28 -6.11
CA LEU A 396 -27.80 1.52 -4.68
C LEU A 396 -27.08 2.78 -4.21
N MET A 397 -25.86 3.02 -4.70
CA MET A 397 -25.09 4.22 -4.38
C MET A 397 -25.73 5.53 -4.88
N ARG A 398 -26.65 5.51 -5.85
CA ARG A 398 -27.33 6.71 -6.36
C ARG A 398 -28.30 7.33 -5.36
N GLU A 399 -28.73 6.61 -4.33
CA GLU A 399 -29.54 7.17 -3.25
C GLU A 399 -28.75 8.15 -2.38
N TYR A 400 -27.40 8.07 -2.42
CA TYR A 400 -26.52 9.00 -1.74
C TYR A 400 -26.17 10.18 -2.65
N GLY A 401 -26.19 11.38 -2.08
CA GLY A 401 -25.73 12.58 -2.78
C GLY A 401 -24.27 12.43 -3.20
N ASP A 402 -24.03 12.60 -4.50
CA ASP A 402 -22.68 12.43 -5.04
C ASP A 402 -21.75 13.58 -4.62
N ILE A 403 -20.46 13.27 -4.48
CA ILE A 403 -19.42 14.25 -4.15
C ILE A 403 -19.11 15.08 -5.39
N PRO A 404 -19.28 16.42 -5.36
CA PRO A 404 -19.03 17.24 -6.53
C PRO A 404 -17.56 17.20 -6.94
N GLN A 405 -17.28 17.02 -8.25
CA GLN A 405 -15.92 16.92 -8.79
C GLN A 405 -15.02 18.13 -8.45
N TRP A 406 -15.60 19.32 -8.25
CA TRP A 406 -14.85 20.54 -7.90
C TRP A 406 -14.09 20.42 -6.57
N TRP A 407 -14.53 19.57 -5.63
CA TRP A 407 -13.79 19.31 -4.39
C TRP A 407 -12.41 18.70 -4.68
N PHE A 408 -12.34 17.74 -5.61
CA PHE A 408 -11.10 17.09 -5.98
C PHE A 408 -10.18 18.03 -6.78
N TYR A 409 -10.74 18.85 -7.68
CA TYR A 409 -9.97 19.91 -8.34
C TYR A 409 -9.40 20.91 -7.34
N THR A 410 -10.20 21.35 -6.37
CA THR A 410 -9.75 22.31 -5.34
C THR A 410 -8.65 21.71 -4.48
N LEU A 411 -8.82 20.47 -4.05
CA LEU A 411 -7.83 19.75 -3.25
C LEU A 411 -6.51 19.55 -4.01
N LEU A 412 -6.58 19.21 -5.29
CA LEU A 412 -5.40 19.04 -6.16
C LEU A 412 -4.69 20.38 -6.41
N ILE A 413 -5.42 21.44 -6.75
CA ILE A 413 -4.83 22.77 -6.99
C ILE A 413 -4.23 23.32 -5.69
N ALA A 414 -4.95 23.22 -4.56
CA ALA A 414 -4.46 23.72 -3.28
C ALA A 414 -3.19 22.97 -2.84
N THR A 415 -3.15 21.65 -2.97
CA THR A 415 -1.94 20.88 -2.65
C THR A 415 -0.79 21.19 -3.59
N LEU A 416 -1.03 21.35 -4.88
CA LEU A 416 0.00 21.70 -5.85
C LEU A 416 0.61 23.09 -5.55
N VAL A 417 -0.21 24.07 -5.17
CA VAL A 417 0.25 25.40 -4.74
C VAL A 417 1.12 25.29 -3.48
N VAL A 418 0.68 24.53 -2.47
CA VAL A 418 1.46 24.34 -1.23
C VAL A 418 2.79 23.63 -1.54
N SER A 419 2.79 22.61 -2.40
CA SER A 419 4.00 21.92 -2.85
C SER A 419 4.94 22.85 -3.61
N PHE A 420 4.41 23.74 -4.45
CA PHE A 420 5.23 24.72 -5.18
C PHE A 420 5.89 25.73 -4.25
N ILE A 421 5.12 26.30 -3.30
CA ILE A 421 5.65 27.18 -2.25
C ILE A 421 6.76 26.47 -1.46
N MET A 422 6.58 25.19 -1.18
CA MET A 422 7.56 24.40 -0.46
C MET A 422 8.86 24.20 -1.26
N CYS A 423 8.77 23.94 -2.57
CA CYS A 423 9.95 23.81 -3.44
C CYS A 423 10.79 25.09 -3.48
N GLU A 424 10.14 26.27 -3.47
CA GLU A 424 10.84 27.55 -3.53
C GLU A 424 11.36 28.00 -2.15
N TYR A 425 10.52 27.92 -1.11
CA TYR A 425 10.87 28.42 0.22
C TYR A 425 11.80 27.47 1.00
N TYR A 426 11.64 26.15 0.83
CA TYR A 426 12.48 25.14 1.50
C TYR A 426 13.54 24.54 0.57
N LYS A 427 13.97 25.30 -0.44
CA LYS A 427 14.97 24.88 -1.41
C LYS A 427 16.27 24.41 -0.76
N GLU A 428 16.72 25.07 0.30
CA GLU A 428 17.95 24.70 1.02
C GLU A 428 17.81 23.40 1.84
N GLN A 429 16.58 22.99 2.19
CA GLN A 429 16.34 21.79 3.01
C GLN A 429 15.96 20.57 2.15
N VAL A 430 15.21 20.77 1.06
CA VAL A 430 14.67 19.67 0.24
C VAL A 430 15.33 19.58 -1.14
N GLN A 431 15.87 20.69 -1.65
CA GLN A 431 16.52 20.78 -2.96
C GLN A 431 15.71 20.22 -4.13
N PHE A 432 14.38 20.22 -4.02
CA PHE A 432 13.53 19.72 -5.09
C PHE A 432 13.18 20.87 -6.06
N PRO A 433 13.55 20.77 -7.35
CA PRO A 433 13.27 21.83 -8.30
C PRO A 433 11.78 21.92 -8.63
N TRP A 434 11.26 23.14 -8.79
CA TRP A 434 9.84 23.37 -9.10
C TRP A 434 9.37 22.70 -10.40
N TRP A 435 10.24 22.61 -11.41
CA TRP A 435 9.93 21.93 -12.67
C TRP A 435 9.83 20.41 -12.48
N GLY A 436 10.58 19.86 -11.52
CA GLY A 436 10.52 18.45 -11.13
C GLY A 436 9.16 18.10 -10.52
N LEU A 437 8.56 19.02 -9.76
CA LEU A 437 7.20 18.87 -9.23
C LEU A 437 6.17 18.76 -10.37
N LEU A 438 6.26 19.64 -11.36
CA LEU A 438 5.34 19.60 -12.51
C LEU A 438 5.51 18.31 -13.31
N LEU A 439 6.76 17.90 -13.56
CA LEU A 439 7.05 16.62 -14.22
C LEU A 439 6.47 15.44 -13.43
N ALA A 440 6.65 15.42 -12.11
CA ALA A 440 6.09 14.38 -11.25
C ALA A 440 4.55 14.37 -11.30
N CYS A 441 3.89 15.53 -11.33
CA CYS A 441 2.44 15.62 -11.47
C CYS A 441 1.96 15.11 -12.83
N VAL A 442 2.66 15.44 -13.91
CA VAL A 442 2.35 14.93 -15.25
C VAL A 442 2.49 13.41 -15.29
N LEU A 443 3.59 12.87 -14.78
CA LEU A 443 3.80 11.43 -14.68
C LEU A 443 2.71 10.78 -13.84
N ALA A 444 2.42 11.28 -12.64
CA ALA A 444 1.36 10.76 -11.78
C ALA A 444 0.01 10.75 -12.52
N SER A 445 -0.37 11.85 -13.19
CA SER A 445 -1.62 11.92 -13.94
C SER A 445 -1.70 10.89 -15.08
N LEU A 446 -0.60 10.66 -15.79
CA LEU A 446 -0.53 9.70 -16.90
C LEU A 446 -0.62 8.26 -16.41
N PHE A 447 0.03 7.93 -15.31
CA PHE A 447 0.14 6.57 -14.79
C PHE A 447 -1.01 6.16 -13.86
N THR A 448 -1.73 7.11 -13.26
CA THR A 448 -2.78 6.77 -12.29
C THR A 448 -3.88 5.90 -12.90
N LEU A 449 -4.39 6.25 -14.09
CA LEU A 449 -5.44 5.46 -14.75
C LEU A 449 -4.96 4.06 -15.17
N PRO A 450 -3.86 3.89 -15.94
CA PRO A 450 -3.34 2.58 -16.32
C PRO A 450 -3.06 1.66 -15.13
N ILE A 451 -2.39 2.19 -14.09
CA ILE A 451 -2.06 1.40 -12.89
C ILE A 451 -3.35 1.01 -12.18
N SER A 452 -4.31 1.93 -12.02
CA SER A 452 -5.58 1.62 -11.36
C SER A 452 -6.36 0.52 -12.08
N VAL A 453 -6.38 0.50 -13.43
CA VAL A 453 -7.05 -0.56 -14.21
C VAL A 453 -6.42 -1.92 -13.95
N ILE A 454 -5.08 -1.99 -13.94
CA ILE A 454 -4.37 -3.23 -13.65
C ILE A 454 -4.66 -3.64 -12.19
N THR A 455 -4.37 -2.78 -11.21
CA THR A 455 -4.55 -3.12 -9.79
C THR A 455 -6.00 -3.48 -9.45
N ALA A 456 -6.99 -2.84 -10.06
CA ALA A 456 -8.41 -3.16 -9.86
C ALA A 456 -8.83 -4.55 -10.39
N THR A 457 -8.03 -5.16 -11.28
CA THR A 457 -8.32 -6.47 -11.89
C THR A 457 -7.37 -7.57 -11.39
N THR A 458 -6.11 -7.24 -11.09
CA THR A 458 -5.04 -8.20 -10.75
C THR A 458 -4.59 -8.14 -9.31
N ASN A 459 -4.91 -7.05 -8.59
CA ASN A 459 -4.39 -6.77 -7.24
C ASN A 459 -2.86 -6.67 -7.15
N GLN A 460 -2.18 -6.38 -8.27
CA GLN A 460 -0.74 -6.21 -8.44
C GLN A 460 -0.52 -5.14 -9.49
#